data_AF-A0A497XEL6-F1
#
_entry.id   AF-A0A497XEL6-F1
#
_cell.length_a   1.000
_cell.length_b   1.000
_cell.length_c   1.000
_cell.angle_alpha   90.00
_cell.angle_beta   90.00
_cell.angle_gamma   90.00
#
_symmetry.space_group_name_H-M   'P 1'
#
loop_
_entity.id
_entity.type
_entity.pdbx_description
1 polymer ?
#
loop_
_entity_poly.entity_id
_entity_poly.type
_entity_poly.pdbx_seq_one_letter_code
_entity_poly.pdbx_strand_id
1 'polypeptide(L)'
;MPPSPPPPPATTGAVIKKLSPGTAGTRRLLERYGAALVCVRYREIRTPDGTRRRLTTVELVVDERPAKPREAWLRIAYDETELRRAIRQAGGAWDSARHLWRAPVRAIKQLRLEDRVVENT
;
A
#
# COMPACT_ATOMS: atom_id res chain seq x y z
N MET A 1 -40.19 -0.37 6.08
CA MET A 1 -38.76 -0.42 6.44
C MET A 1 -38.46 0.82 7.27
N PRO A 2 -37.77 0.73 8.41
CA PRO A 2 -37.33 1.92 9.14
C PRO A 2 -36.35 2.73 8.26
N PRO A 3 -36.34 4.07 8.36
CA PRO A 3 -35.36 4.88 7.66
C PRO A 3 -33.96 4.50 8.11
N SER A 4 -33.01 4.42 7.18
CA SER A 4 -31.60 4.23 7.50
C SER A 4 -31.15 5.30 8.51
N PRO A 5 -30.35 4.93 9.53
CA PRO A 5 -29.84 5.92 10.47
C PRO A 5 -29.06 7.00 9.72
N PRO A 6 -29.09 8.26 10.19
CA PRO A 6 -28.31 9.31 9.57
C PRO A 6 -26.82 8.91 9.54
N PRO A 7 -26.08 9.29 8.49
CA PRO A 7 -24.66 8.99 8.41
C PRO A 7 -23.96 9.57 9.65
N PRO A 8 -22.95 8.89 10.20
CA PRO A 8 -22.23 9.40 11.36
C PRO A 8 -21.67 10.80 11.06
N PRO A 9 -21.58 11.67 12.09
CA PRO A 9 -21.11 13.04 11.90
C PRO A 9 -19.75 13.05 11.21
N ALA A 10 -19.55 14.05 10.33
CA ALA A 10 -18.37 14.18 9.50
C ALA A 10 -17.08 13.99 10.32
N THR A 11 -16.35 12.91 10.03
CA THR A 11 -15.09 12.54 10.71
C THR A 11 -13.89 13.35 10.17
N THR A 12 -14.13 14.26 9.25
CA THR A 12 -13.10 14.99 8.50
C THR A 12 -12.69 16.25 9.25
N GLY A 13 -11.84 16.06 10.26
CA GLY A 13 -11.09 17.12 10.93
C GLY A 13 -9.62 17.09 10.56
N ALA A 14 -8.97 18.25 10.64
CA ALA A 14 -7.53 18.37 10.45
C ALA A 14 -6.79 17.56 11.53
N VAL A 15 -5.76 16.82 11.14
CA VAL A 15 -4.92 16.07 12.08
C VAL A 15 -4.00 17.06 12.78
N ILE A 16 -4.13 17.16 14.10
CA ILE A 16 -3.31 18.05 14.95
C ILE A 16 -2.12 17.31 15.56
N LYS A 17 -2.23 15.98 15.73
CA LYS A 17 -1.15 15.18 16.31
C LYS A 17 -1.24 13.73 15.85
N LYS A 18 -0.11 13.15 15.43
CA LYS A 18 0.06 11.72 15.16
C LYS A 18 1.01 11.14 16.20
N LEU A 19 0.65 10.02 16.80
CA LEU A 19 1.45 9.30 17.80
C LEU A 19 1.65 7.85 17.38
N SER A 20 2.85 7.34 17.68
CA SER A 20 3.16 5.92 17.55
C SER A 20 2.53 5.10 18.69
N PRO A 21 2.22 3.81 18.46
CA PRO A 21 1.78 2.90 19.51
C PRO A 21 2.80 2.83 20.66
N GLY A 22 2.33 2.71 21.91
CA GLY A 22 3.18 2.58 23.11
C GLY A 22 3.73 3.89 23.69
N THR A 23 3.63 5.01 22.96
CA THR A 23 3.97 6.34 23.48
C THR A 23 2.98 6.83 24.56
N ALA A 24 3.36 7.88 25.29
CA ALA A 24 2.50 8.48 26.29
C ALA A 24 1.14 8.90 25.68
N GLY A 25 0.05 8.43 26.28
CA GLY A 25 -1.32 8.67 25.78
C GLY A 25 -1.82 7.67 24.73
N THR A 26 -1.02 6.66 24.32
CA THR A 26 -1.48 5.60 23.41
C THR A 26 -1.46 4.19 24.02
N ARG A 27 -0.96 4.02 25.25
CA ARG A 27 -0.85 2.70 25.93
C ARG A 27 -2.17 1.93 25.99
N ARG A 28 -3.27 2.56 26.42
CA ARG A 28 -4.60 1.92 26.44
C ARG A 28 -5.12 1.51 25.05
N LEU A 29 -4.71 2.23 24.01
CA LEU A 29 -5.07 1.90 22.63
C LEU A 29 -4.20 0.74 22.12
N LEU A 30 -2.93 0.72 22.47
CA LEU A 30 -2.04 -0.42 22.20
C LEU A 30 -2.52 -1.68 22.95
N GLU A 31 -2.92 -1.58 24.21
CA GLU A 31 -3.50 -2.70 24.96
C GLU A 31 -4.78 -3.21 24.29
N ARG A 32 -5.62 -2.31 23.77
CA ARG A 32 -6.88 -2.68 23.11
C ARG A 32 -6.69 -3.32 21.73
N TYR A 33 -5.79 -2.77 20.91
CA TYR A 33 -5.66 -3.13 19.49
C TYR A 33 -4.41 -3.94 19.16
N GLY A 34 -3.49 -4.10 20.12
CA GLY A 34 -2.28 -4.90 19.98
C GLY A 34 -1.42 -4.50 18.78
N ALA A 35 -0.83 -5.52 18.14
CA ALA A 35 0.02 -5.37 16.97
C ALA A 35 -0.70 -4.80 15.74
N ALA A 36 -2.03 -4.87 15.68
CA ALA A 36 -2.80 -4.28 14.59
C ALA A 36 -2.81 -2.73 14.64
N LEU A 37 -2.44 -2.10 15.76
CA LEU A 37 -2.42 -0.65 15.88
C LEU A 37 -1.23 -0.06 15.11
N VAL A 38 -1.50 0.63 14.00
CA VAL A 38 -0.48 1.32 13.18
C VAL A 38 -0.10 2.66 13.82
N CYS A 39 -1.10 3.48 14.14
CA CYS A 39 -0.89 4.76 14.83
C CYS A 39 -2.18 5.35 15.41
N VAL A 40 -2.02 6.36 16.25
CA VAL A 40 -3.13 7.16 16.82
C VAL A 40 -3.05 8.58 16.26
N ARG A 41 -4.19 9.12 15.81
CA ARG A 41 -4.31 10.49 15.31
C ARG A 41 -5.37 11.26 16.09
N TYR A 42 -4.96 12.40 16.64
CA TYR A 42 -5.88 13.39 17.17
C TYR A 42 -6.29 14.35 16.07
N ARG A 43 -7.58 14.64 15.99
CA ARG A 43 -8.16 15.55 15.00
C ARG A 43 -8.97 16.64 15.68
N GLU A 44 -8.92 17.84 15.14
CA GLU A 44 -9.84 18.91 15.52
C GLU A 44 -10.96 18.99 14.49
N ILE A 45 -12.20 18.88 14.95
CA ILE A 45 -13.41 19.09 14.14
C ILE A 45 -14.18 20.29 14.64
N ARG A 46 -14.94 20.91 13.74
CA ARG A 46 -15.97 21.87 14.09
C ARG A 46 -17.33 21.19 13.96
N THR A 47 -18.13 21.21 15.01
CA THR A 47 -19.48 20.66 15.00
C THR A 47 -20.48 21.65 14.37
N PRO A 48 -21.68 21.19 13.97
CA PRO A 48 -22.68 22.05 13.33
C PRO A 48 -23.11 23.26 14.17
N ASP A 49 -23.09 23.11 15.50
CA ASP A 49 -23.32 24.18 16.48
C ASP A 49 -22.14 25.17 16.62
N GLY A 50 -21.09 25.01 15.81
CA GLY A 50 -19.91 25.87 15.81
C GLY A 50 -18.84 25.51 16.83
N THR A 51 -19.09 24.54 17.72
CA THR A 51 -18.14 24.13 18.77
C THR A 51 -16.94 23.37 18.19
N ARG A 52 -15.75 23.50 18.80
CA ARG A 52 -14.58 22.68 18.45
C ARG A 52 -14.54 21.42 19.30
N ARG A 53 -14.32 20.26 18.67
CA ARG A 53 -14.12 18.98 19.37
C ARG A 53 -12.85 18.29 18.94
N ARG A 54 -12.27 17.51 19.86
CA ARG A 54 -11.11 16.65 19.58
C ARG A 54 -11.57 15.21 19.41
N LEU A 55 -11.26 14.63 18.26
CA LEU A 55 -11.45 13.20 18.02
C LEU A 55 -10.12 12.47 18.24
N THR A 56 -10.20 11.29 18.84
CA THR A 56 -9.09 10.33 18.86
C THR A 56 -9.43 9.23 17.86
N THR A 57 -8.60 9.08 16.84
CA THR A 57 -8.78 8.09 15.79
C THR A 57 -7.58 7.15 15.77
N VAL A 58 -7.79 5.89 15.39
CA VAL A 58 -6.74 4.89 15.24
C VAL A 58 -6.69 4.42 13.80
N GLU A 59 -5.49 4.09 13.31
CA GLU A 59 -5.31 3.34 12.08
C GLU A 59 -4.96 1.91 12.45
N LEU A 60 -5.71 0.95 11.91
CA LEU A 60 -5.61 -0.46 12.22
C LEU A 60 -5.29 -1.25 10.96
N VAL A 61 -4.43 -2.26 11.10
CA VAL A 61 -4.35 -3.37 10.13
C VAL A 61 -5.57 -4.25 10.35
N VAL A 62 -6.41 -4.40 9.33
CA VAL A 62 -7.65 -5.21 9.39
C VAL A 62 -7.60 -6.44 8.48
N ASP A 63 -6.68 -6.45 7.52
CA ASP A 63 -6.44 -7.55 6.58
C ASP A 63 -4.97 -7.47 6.16
N GLU A 64 -4.31 -8.62 6.11
CA GLU A 64 -2.94 -8.75 5.64
C GLU A 64 -2.90 -9.85 4.58
N ARG A 65 -2.35 -9.53 3.42
CA ARG A 65 -2.19 -10.47 2.30
C ARG A 65 -0.82 -10.28 1.67
N PRO A 66 -0.22 -11.34 1.10
CA PRO A 66 1.01 -11.22 0.34
C PRO A 66 0.87 -10.12 -0.74
N ALA A 67 1.81 -9.18 -0.75
CA ALA A 67 1.86 -8.18 -1.79
C ALA A 67 2.14 -8.86 -3.14
N LYS A 68 1.43 -8.43 -4.19
CA LYS A 68 1.75 -8.91 -5.55
C LYS A 68 3.17 -8.46 -5.91
N PRO A 69 4.00 -9.34 -6.51
CA PRO A 69 5.34 -8.97 -6.93
C PRO A 69 5.27 -7.78 -7.89
N ARG A 70 6.10 -6.76 -7.64
CA ARG A 70 6.18 -5.57 -8.51
C ARG A 70 7.06 -5.80 -9.72
N GLU A 71 7.96 -6.77 -9.62
CA GLU A 71 8.90 -7.18 -10.65
C GLU A 71 8.89 -8.70 -10.79
N ALA A 72 9.22 -9.19 -11.97
CA ALA A 72 9.39 -10.60 -12.24
C ALA A 72 10.63 -10.83 -13.10
N TRP A 73 11.09 -12.08 -13.10
CA TRP A 73 12.17 -12.52 -13.96
C TRP A 73 11.59 -13.08 -15.24
N LEU A 74 12.20 -12.76 -16.38
CA LEU A 74 11.78 -13.26 -17.67
C LEU A 74 12.97 -13.66 -18.53
N ARG A 75 12.73 -14.62 -19.43
CA ARG A 75 13.71 -15.04 -20.43
C ARG A 75 13.40 -14.36 -21.76
N ILE A 76 14.40 -13.66 -22.28
CA ILE A 76 14.39 -13.07 -23.62
C ILE A 76 15.65 -13.60 -24.30
N ALA A 77 15.50 -14.17 -25.51
CA ALA A 77 16.62 -14.72 -26.24
C ALA A 77 17.61 -13.62 -26.66
N TYR A 78 18.85 -14.02 -26.90
CA TYR A 78 19.94 -13.09 -27.15
C TYR A 78 19.72 -12.26 -28.44
N ASP A 79 19.16 -12.90 -29.46
CA ASP A 79 18.88 -12.37 -30.79
C ASP A 79 17.65 -11.44 -30.84
N GLU A 80 16.76 -11.49 -29.84
CA GLU A 80 15.58 -10.62 -29.70
C GLU A 80 15.95 -9.18 -29.28
N THR A 81 16.79 -8.53 -30.08
CA THR A 81 17.45 -7.25 -29.77
C THR A 81 16.44 -6.12 -29.56
N GLU A 82 15.36 -6.09 -30.33
CA GLU A 82 14.28 -5.11 -30.18
C GLU A 82 13.55 -5.29 -28.85
N LEU A 83 13.26 -6.54 -28.47
CA LEU A 83 12.59 -6.83 -27.22
C LEU A 83 13.47 -6.51 -26.02
N ARG A 84 14.78 -6.81 -26.11
CA ARG A 84 15.79 -6.42 -25.11
C ARG A 84 15.89 -4.90 -24.97
N ARG A 85 15.77 -4.15 -26.07
CA ARG A 85 15.73 -2.68 -26.04
C ARG A 85 14.44 -2.18 -25.39
N ALA A 86 13.29 -2.73 -25.78
CA ALA A 86 11.98 -2.34 -25.26
C ALA A 86 11.87 -2.61 -23.76
N ILE A 87 12.30 -3.79 -23.29
CA ILE A 87 12.25 -4.11 -21.85
C ILE A 87 13.19 -3.20 -21.06
N ARG A 88 14.37 -2.88 -21.58
CA ARG A 88 15.32 -1.96 -20.94
C ARG A 88 14.75 -0.54 -20.84
N GLN A 89 14.08 -0.05 -21.89
CA GLN A 89 13.39 1.24 -21.88
C GLN A 89 12.22 1.27 -20.90
N ALA A 90 11.54 0.12 -20.71
CA ALA A 90 10.45 -0.03 -19.75
C ALA A 90 10.92 -0.25 -18.29
N GLY A 91 12.23 -0.10 -18.02
CA GLY A 91 12.83 -0.20 -16.70
C GLY A 91 13.35 -1.60 -16.34
N GLY A 92 13.45 -2.50 -17.32
CA GLY A 92 14.06 -3.81 -17.14
C GLY A 92 15.59 -3.77 -17.09
N ALA A 93 16.18 -4.71 -16.36
CA ALA A 93 17.61 -4.86 -16.21
C ALA A 93 18.02 -6.31 -16.49
N TRP A 94 19.14 -6.49 -17.19
CA TRP A 94 19.75 -7.81 -17.37
C TRP A 94 20.56 -8.19 -16.13
N ASP A 95 20.38 -9.42 -15.66
CA ASP A 95 21.19 -10.04 -14.62
C ASP A 95 22.06 -11.13 -15.24
N SER A 96 23.39 -10.89 -15.23
CA SER A 96 24.37 -11.79 -15.82
C SER A 96 24.60 -13.06 -15.00
N ALA A 97 24.34 -13.06 -13.69
CA ALA A 97 24.50 -14.27 -12.88
C ALA A 97 23.36 -15.26 -13.14
N ARG A 98 22.15 -14.76 -13.35
CA ARG A 98 20.95 -15.58 -13.59
C ARG A 98 20.69 -15.86 -15.07
N HIS A 99 21.33 -15.12 -15.96
CA HIS A 99 20.99 -15.05 -17.38
C HIS A 99 19.49 -14.77 -17.61
N LEU A 100 18.94 -13.83 -16.82
CA LEU A 100 17.53 -13.43 -16.87
C LEU A 100 17.39 -11.92 -16.87
N TRP A 101 16.29 -11.45 -17.43
CA TRP A 101 15.87 -10.06 -17.29
C TRP A 101 15.00 -9.92 -16.06
N ARG A 102 15.24 -8.89 -15.25
CA ARG A 102 14.33 -8.41 -14.21
C ARG A 102 13.55 -7.24 -14.78
N ALA A 103 12.22 -7.26 -14.69
CA ALA A 103 11.42 -6.14 -15.15
C ALA A 103 10.16 -5.91 -14.30
N PRO A 104 9.63 -4.68 -14.26
CA PRO A 104 8.35 -4.39 -13.63
C PRO A 104 7.22 -5.23 -14.26
N VAL A 105 6.35 -5.82 -13.44
CA VAL A 105 5.20 -6.63 -13.91
C VAL A 105 4.29 -5.81 -14.84
N ARG A 106 4.19 -4.49 -14.62
CA ARG A 106 3.47 -3.58 -15.53
C ARG A 106 4.06 -3.56 -16.94
N ALA A 107 5.39 -3.57 -17.06
CA ALA A 107 6.09 -3.52 -18.33
C ALA A 107 5.94 -4.85 -19.09
N ILE A 108 6.05 -5.95 -18.35
CA ILE A 108 5.82 -7.31 -18.87
C ILE A 108 4.42 -7.40 -19.48
N LYS A 109 3.38 -6.92 -18.78
CA LYS A 109 2.01 -6.89 -19.31
C LYS A 109 1.83 -5.99 -20.51
N GLN A 110 2.39 -4.78 -20.48
CA GLN A 110 2.31 -3.84 -21.60
C GLN A 110 2.97 -4.38 -22.86
N LEU A 111 4.07 -5.12 -22.70
CA LEU A 111 4.81 -5.77 -23.79
C LEU A 111 4.31 -7.18 -24.12
N ARG A 112 3.26 -7.68 -23.43
CA ARG A 112 2.67 -9.02 -23.60
C ARG A 112 3.69 -10.16 -23.43
N LEU A 113 4.52 -10.08 -22.39
CA LEU A 113 5.60 -11.03 -22.10
C LEU A 113 5.32 -11.95 -20.91
N GLU A 114 4.05 -12.10 -20.52
CA GLU A 114 3.64 -12.90 -19.36
C GLU A 114 4.08 -14.37 -19.48
N ASP A 115 3.96 -14.96 -20.67
CA ASP A 115 4.33 -16.37 -20.94
C ASP A 115 5.85 -16.61 -20.84
N ARG A 116 6.63 -15.55 -20.72
CA ARG A 116 8.10 -15.60 -20.61
C ARG A 116 8.60 -15.41 -19.19
N VAL A 117 7.69 -15.18 -18.24
CA VAL A 117 8.01 -15.04 -16.84
C VAL A 117 8.46 -16.40 -16.31
N VAL A 118 9.61 -16.41 -15.65
CA VAL A 118 10.11 -17.58 -14.93
C VAL A 118 9.50 -17.52 -13.53
N GLU A 119 8.74 -18.55 -13.15
CA GLU A 119 8.26 -18.68 -11.77
C GLU A 119 9.46 -18.69 -10.82
N ASN A 120 9.43 -17.80 -9.83
CA ASN A 120 10.41 -17.83 -8.74
C ASN A 120 10.17 -19.11 -7.95
N THR A 121 10.95 -20.16 -8.23
CA THR A 121 11.17 -21.27 -7.29
C THR A 121 11.99 -20.77 -6.11
#